data_AF-A0A926BUI9-F1
#
_entry.id   AF-A0A926BUI9-F1
#
_cell.length_a   1.000
_cell.length_b   1.000
_cell.length_c   1.000
_cell.angle_alpha   90.00
_cell.angle_beta   90.00
_cell.angle_gamma   90.00
#
_symmetry.space_group_name_H-M   'P 1'
#
loop_
_entity.id
_entity.type
_entity.pdbx_description
1 polymer ?
#
loop_
_entity_poly.entity_id
_entity_poly.type
_entity_poly.pdbx_seq_one_letter_code
_entity_poly.pdbx_strand_id
1 'polypeptide(L)'
;MIRPLLRNFIRLCLIAVSANAQQIVDEVDPFIGTSYGAHNFPGAIVPWGMVSLSPHTDLNDPSGYYWNEVNSVDGFGHVHLSGVGCHDLANIVLMPTRDSIITDHKEFRSILRDETASPGFYSGRLERYGINVELTATERAGFSRYVFAHPSNAANILIDVTQGVTPSLGAYVEVVSDSEVQGFNTSGRFCKSPTHQKIHFVARFSQSFTSFKTWSNSALTNDSTAEGKSIGAALRFSVRKYDTILVKVGIS
;
A
#
# COMPACT_ATOMS: atom_id res chain seq x y z
N MET A 1 6.06 6.44 78.27
CA MET A 1 6.20 7.86 78.62
C MET A 1 6.98 8.55 77.50
N ILE A 2 6.41 9.63 76.93
CA ILE A 2 7.10 10.73 76.22
C ILE A 2 7.56 10.45 74.77
N ARG A 3 6.68 10.79 73.82
CA ARG A 3 7.03 11.54 72.57
C ARG A 3 7.66 12.88 73.00
N PRO A 4 8.60 13.52 72.25
CA PRO A 4 8.17 14.16 70.99
C PRO A 4 9.23 14.55 69.92
N LEU A 5 8.70 14.97 68.77
CA LEU A 5 9.17 16.09 67.92
C LEU A 5 10.60 16.03 67.33
N LEU A 6 10.68 15.75 66.03
CA LEU A 6 11.36 16.69 65.13
C LEU A 6 10.66 16.74 63.76
N ARG A 7 9.83 17.77 63.65
CA ARG A 7 9.23 18.30 62.43
C ARG A 7 10.31 19.12 61.74
N ASN A 8 10.80 18.73 60.57
CA ASN A 8 11.11 19.65 59.47
C ASN A 8 11.79 19.03 58.25
N PHE A 9 11.34 19.53 57.08
CA PHE A 9 12.02 19.55 55.78
C PHE A 9 12.32 18.21 55.10
N ILE A 10 11.49 17.85 54.12
CA ILE A 10 11.87 17.74 52.70
C ILE A 10 10.54 17.66 51.92
N ARG A 11 10.08 18.80 51.40
CA ARG A 11 9.23 18.80 50.21
C ARG A 11 10.16 18.46 49.06
N LEU A 12 10.28 17.17 48.75
CA LEU A 12 10.88 16.74 47.50
C LEU A 12 9.85 17.06 46.41
N CYS A 13 9.98 18.22 45.77
CA CYS A 13 9.41 18.42 44.45
C CYS A 13 10.00 17.33 43.55
N LEU A 14 9.21 16.29 43.27
CA LEU A 14 9.41 15.49 42.07
C LEU A 14 9.19 16.44 40.89
N ILE A 15 10.26 17.09 40.45
CA ILE A 15 10.38 17.53 39.08
C ILE A 15 10.42 16.24 38.29
N ALA A 16 9.25 15.81 37.79
CA ALA A 16 9.21 14.86 36.70
C ALA A 16 9.89 15.55 35.52
N VAL A 17 11.20 15.33 35.39
CA VAL A 17 11.90 15.55 34.13
C VAL A 17 11.27 14.54 33.18
N SER A 18 10.23 14.96 32.47
CA SER A 18 9.79 14.28 31.26
C SER A 18 10.93 14.47 30.26
N ALA A 19 11.92 13.57 30.31
CA ALA A 19 12.87 13.43 29.24
C ALA A 19 12.04 13.03 28.02
N ASN A 20 11.79 13.98 27.12
CA ASN A 20 11.44 13.68 25.74
C ASN A 20 12.67 12.97 25.16
N ALA A 21 12.72 11.65 25.36
CA ALA A 21 13.61 10.81 24.59
C ALA A 21 13.08 10.85 23.16
N GLN A 22 13.72 11.63 22.29
CA GLN A 22 13.58 11.49 20.85
C GLN A 22 13.75 10.00 20.56
N GLN A 23 12.71 9.34 20.04
CA GLN A 23 12.84 7.92 19.75
C GLN A 23 13.69 7.82 18.49
N ILE A 24 14.67 6.92 18.46
CA ILE A 24 15.60 6.76 17.30
C ILE A 24 14.83 6.57 15.98
N VAL A 25 13.59 6.06 16.04
CA VAL A 25 12.69 5.90 14.89
C VAL A 25 12.29 7.22 14.25
N ASP A 26 12.26 8.32 15.00
CA ASP A 26 11.89 9.66 14.52
C ASP A 26 13.00 10.29 13.65
N GLU A 27 14.22 9.77 13.71
CA GLU A 27 15.36 10.21 12.89
C GLU A 27 15.39 9.55 11.49
N VAL A 28 14.51 8.57 11.25
CA VAL A 28 14.45 7.86 9.97
C VAL A 28 13.55 8.61 9.01
N ASP A 29 14.11 9.02 7.87
CA ASP A 29 13.37 9.57 6.74
C ASP A 29 13.33 8.55 5.58
N PRO A 30 12.17 7.87 5.36
CA PRO A 30 12.01 6.91 4.27
C PRO A 30 12.08 7.51 2.86
N PHE A 31 12.04 8.85 2.71
CA PHE A 31 12.19 9.49 1.40
C PHE A 31 13.65 9.59 0.95
N ILE A 32 14.63 9.38 1.83
CA ILE A 32 16.05 9.40 1.45
C ILE A 32 16.35 8.26 0.46
N GLY A 33 16.84 8.65 -0.73
CA GLY A 33 17.17 7.72 -1.82
C GLY A 33 16.00 7.35 -2.73
N THR A 34 14.85 8.02 -2.60
CA THR A 34 13.70 7.87 -3.51
C THR A 34 13.84 8.66 -4.82
N SER A 35 14.91 9.43 -4.98
CA SER A 35 15.25 10.15 -6.21
C SER A 35 16.75 10.01 -6.50
N TYR A 36 17.20 10.48 -7.68
CA TYR A 36 18.60 10.49 -8.09
C TYR A 36 19.29 9.11 -8.13
N GLY A 37 18.52 8.03 -8.37
CA GLY A 37 19.06 6.72 -8.76
C GLY A 37 19.53 5.81 -7.63
N ALA A 38 19.18 6.09 -6.38
CA ALA A 38 19.39 5.13 -5.29
C ALA A 38 18.29 4.04 -5.25
N HIS A 39 17.11 4.29 -5.83
CA HIS A 39 16.04 3.31 -5.99
C HIS A 39 15.52 2.74 -4.66
N ASN A 40 15.30 3.60 -3.67
CA ASN A 40 14.55 3.27 -2.46
C ASN A 40 13.07 3.61 -2.63
N PHE A 41 12.23 3.06 -1.77
CA PHE A 41 10.80 3.37 -1.71
C PHE A 41 10.39 3.82 -0.29
N PRO A 42 9.41 4.72 -0.14
CA PRO A 42 9.00 5.27 1.16
C PRO A 42 7.92 4.43 1.87
N GLY A 43 7.48 3.33 1.25
CA GLY A 43 6.40 2.49 1.76
C GLY A 43 6.67 1.79 3.08
N ALA A 44 5.60 1.28 3.68
CA ALA A 44 5.63 0.59 4.96
C ALA A 44 6.28 -0.79 4.85
N ILE A 45 7.25 -1.04 5.72
CA ILE A 45 7.94 -2.33 5.86
C ILE A 45 8.41 -2.49 7.31
N VAL A 46 8.36 -3.70 7.85
CA VAL A 46 9.00 -4.06 9.14
C VAL A 46 10.41 -4.60 8.90
N PRO A 47 11.33 -4.60 9.89
CA PRO A 47 12.65 -5.20 9.71
C PRO A 47 12.56 -6.62 9.12
N TRP A 48 13.20 -6.83 7.98
CA TRP A 48 13.21 -8.10 7.22
C TRP A 48 11.83 -8.62 6.76
N GLY A 49 10.83 -7.74 6.66
CA GLY A 49 9.51 -8.09 6.14
C GLY A 49 9.54 -8.47 4.67
N MET A 50 8.72 -9.45 4.29
CA MET A 50 8.48 -9.86 2.91
C MET A 50 7.49 -8.93 2.20
N VAL A 51 6.50 -8.40 2.94
CA VAL A 51 5.63 -7.34 2.44
C VAL A 51 6.30 -6.00 2.62
N SER A 52 6.38 -5.26 1.52
CA SER A 52 6.68 -3.83 1.50
C SER A 52 5.54 -3.11 0.77
N LEU A 53 4.69 -2.42 1.51
CA LEU A 53 3.48 -1.80 0.97
C LEU A 53 3.75 -0.33 0.63
N SER A 54 3.87 -0.02 -0.66
CA SER A 54 4.41 1.27 -1.15
C SER A 54 3.64 1.81 -2.35
N PRO A 55 3.53 3.15 -2.51
CA PRO A 55 3.04 3.76 -3.76
C PRO A 55 3.92 3.43 -4.97
N HIS A 56 3.29 3.31 -6.14
CA HIS A 56 3.97 3.22 -7.45
C HIS A 56 3.81 4.52 -8.22
N THR A 57 4.88 5.30 -8.35
CA THR A 57 4.85 6.59 -9.08
C THR A 57 5.58 6.54 -10.41
N ASP A 58 6.56 5.64 -10.55
CA ASP A 58 7.26 5.41 -11.80
C ASP A 58 7.61 3.92 -11.93
N LEU A 59 6.94 3.25 -12.84
CA LEU A 59 7.18 1.83 -13.11
C LEU A 59 8.49 1.57 -13.85
N ASN A 60 9.18 2.62 -14.32
CA ASN A 60 10.54 2.53 -14.84
C ASN A 60 11.60 2.66 -13.74
N ASP A 61 11.23 3.09 -12.52
CA ASP A 61 12.14 2.99 -11.37
C ASP A 61 12.10 1.55 -10.83
N PRO A 62 13.25 0.88 -10.63
CA PRO A 62 13.31 -0.47 -10.06
C PRO A 62 12.56 -0.65 -8.73
N SER A 63 12.43 0.40 -7.93
CA SER A 63 11.69 0.38 -6.66
C SER A 63 10.18 0.60 -6.83
N GLY A 64 9.74 0.98 -8.04
CA GLY A 64 8.37 1.41 -8.35
C GLY A 64 8.05 2.84 -7.95
N TYR A 65 8.93 3.51 -7.19
CA TYR A 65 8.73 4.87 -6.72
C TYR A 65 9.89 5.77 -7.14
N TYR A 66 9.57 6.88 -7.79
CA TYR A 66 10.50 7.98 -8.00
C TYR A 66 9.88 9.25 -7.45
N TRP A 67 10.58 9.92 -6.53
CA TRP A 67 10.16 11.20 -5.98
C TRP A 67 10.41 12.33 -6.98
N ASN A 68 9.37 13.10 -7.27
CA ASN A 68 9.45 14.36 -7.99
C ASN A 68 8.38 15.35 -7.48
N GLU A 69 8.28 16.54 -8.08
CA GLU A 69 7.32 17.58 -7.68
C GLU A 69 5.84 17.17 -7.86
N VAL A 70 5.54 16.24 -8.77
CA VAL A 70 4.19 15.77 -9.10
C VAL A 70 4.17 14.25 -9.23
N ASN A 71 4.09 13.58 -8.09
CA ASN A 71 3.99 12.14 -8.00
C ASN A 71 2.61 11.67 -8.45
N SER A 72 2.47 11.23 -9.69
CA SER A 72 1.26 10.54 -10.16
C SER A 72 1.36 9.06 -9.84
N VAL A 73 0.33 8.42 -9.29
CA VAL A 73 0.40 7.04 -8.79
C VAL A 73 -0.44 6.07 -9.62
N ASP A 74 0.14 4.89 -9.89
CA ASP A 74 -0.52 3.75 -10.53
C ASP A 74 -1.21 2.82 -9.50
N GLY A 75 -0.98 3.04 -8.21
CA GLY A 75 -1.56 2.32 -7.09
C GLY A 75 -0.52 2.00 -6.01
N PHE A 76 -0.82 1.00 -5.19
CA PHE A 76 0.00 0.60 -4.05
C PHE A 76 0.34 -0.89 -4.15
N GLY A 77 1.60 -1.19 -4.43
CA GLY A 77 2.12 -2.56 -4.56
C GLY A 77 2.49 -3.18 -3.22
N HIS A 78 2.59 -4.51 -3.16
CA HIS A 78 2.80 -5.23 -1.90
C HIS A 78 4.21 -5.82 -1.72
N VAL A 79 5.06 -5.77 -2.75
CA VAL A 79 6.40 -6.38 -2.72
C VAL A 79 7.37 -5.57 -3.58
N HIS A 80 8.51 -5.15 -3.03
CA HIS A 80 9.49 -4.28 -3.71
C HIS A 80 10.93 -4.68 -3.37
N LEU A 81 11.85 -4.30 -4.25
CA LEU A 81 13.28 -4.33 -4.00
C LEU A 81 13.78 -2.91 -3.73
N SER A 82 14.66 -2.76 -2.75
CA SER A 82 15.27 -1.47 -2.38
C SER A 82 16.73 -1.45 -2.81
N GLY A 83 17.19 -0.35 -3.41
CA GLY A 83 18.60 -0.16 -3.72
C GLY A 83 19.11 -0.93 -4.94
N VAL A 84 18.21 -1.50 -5.76
CA VAL A 84 18.58 -2.35 -6.89
C VAL A 84 18.57 -1.58 -8.22
N GLY A 85 19.41 -2.02 -9.17
CA GLY A 85 19.50 -1.42 -10.51
C GLY A 85 18.73 -2.17 -11.61
N CYS A 86 18.01 -3.24 -11.28
CA CYS A 86 17.23 -4.02 -12.22
C CYS A 86 15.78 -4.17 -11.72
N HIS A 87 14.81 -4.14 -12.62
CA HIS A 87 13.41 -4.35 -12.29
C HIS A 87 13.12 -5.80 -11.87
N ASP A 88 12.45 -5.95 -10.75
CA ASP A 88 11.70 -7.16 -10.36
C ASP A 88 10.62 -6.80 -9.34
N LEU A 89 9.64 -7.68 -9.16
CA LEU A 89 8.55 -7.52 -8.18
C LEU A 89 7.66 -6.29 -8.49
N ALA A 90 7.34 -5.48 -7.48
CA ALA A 90 6.37 -4.37 -7.51
C ALA A 90 5.00 -4.81 -8.06
N ASN A 91 4.51 -5.96 -7.63
CA ASN A 91 3.26 -6.56 -8.11
C ASN A 91 2.18 -6.59 -7.02
N ILE A 92 0.98 -7.02 -7.41
CA ILE A 92 -0.25 -6.98 -6.59
C ILE A 92 -0.56 -5.54 -6.21
N VAL A 93 -1.04 -4.77 -7.18
CA VAL A 93 -1.25 -3.33 -7.06
C VAL A 93 -2.71 -3.06 -6.74
N LEU A 94 -2.97 -2.42 -5.60
CA LEU A 94 -4.29 -1.96 -5.22
C LEU A 94 -4.43 -0.47 -5.51
N MET A 95 -5.53 -0.07 -6.16
CA MET A 95 -5.82 1.33 -6.43
C MET A 95 -7.28 1.66 -6.06
N PRO A 96 -7.52 2.44 -5.00
CA PRO A 96 -8.86 2.93 -4.70
C PRO A 96 -9.22 4.10 -5.64
N THR A 97 -10.38 4.01 -6.28
CA THR A 97 -10.89 5.02 -7.21
C THR A 97 -12.35 5.34 -6.93
N ARG A 98 -12.92 6.28 -7.69
CA ARG A 98 -14.34 6.62 -7.68
C ARG A 98 -14.91 6.56 -9.08
N ASP A 99 -16.24 6.61 -9.14
CA ASP A 99 -17.01 6.75 -10.37
C ASP A 99 -16.92 5.51 -11.27
N SER A 100 -16.64 5.67 -12.57
CA SER A 100 -16.54 4.58 -13.53
C SER A 100 -15.33 3.68 -13.24
N ILE A 101 -15.48 2.38 -13.54
CA ILE A 101 -14.33 1.47 -13.53
C ILE A 101 -13.52 1.74 -14.80
N ILE A 102 -12.28 2.17 -14.61
CA ILE A 102 -11.27 2.36 -15.65
C ILE A 102 -10.16 1.35 -15.35
N THR A 103 -9.75 0.55 -16.32
CA THR A 103 -8.74 -0.51 -16.14
C THR A 103 -7.38 -0.15 -16.73
N ASP A 104 -7.30 0.88 -17.59
CA ASP A 104 -6.00 1.38 -18.03
C ASP A 104 -5.39 2.24 -16.91
N HIS A 105 -4.28 1.77 -16.35
CA HIS A 105 -3.51 2.49 -15.33
C HIS A 105 -3.25 3.94 -15.70
N LYS A 106 -2.89 4.23 -16.95
CA LYS A 106 -2.59 5.60 -17.41
C LYS A 106 -3.78 6.52 -17.29
N GLU A 107 -4.99 5.99 -17.40
CA GLU A 107 -6.23 6.74 -17.35
C GLU A 107 -6.82 6.86 -15.95
N PHE A 108 -6.47 5.97 -15.00
CA PHE A 108 -6.95 6.03 -13.62
C PHE A 108 -5.95 6.64 -12.62
N ARG A 109 -4.73 7.00 -13.05
CA ARG A 109 -3.75 7.61 -12.13
C ARG A 109 -4.33 8.83 -11.41
N SER A 110 -3.79 9.06 -10.22
CA SER A 110 -4.04 10.27 -9.43
C SER A 110 -2.73 10.84 -8.95
N ILE A 111 -2.65 12.16 -8.87
CA ILE A 111 -1.56 12.82 -8.15
C ILE A 111 -1.68 12.45 -6.66
N LEU A 112 -0.55 12.08 -6.05
CA LEU A 112 -0.36 11.93 -4.61
C LEU A 112 0.01 13.29 -4.03
N ARG A 113 -0.71 13.68 -2.98
CA ARG A 113 -0.50 14.88 -2.18
C ARG A 113 -0.33 14.49 -0.72
N ASP A 114 0.19 15.42 0.07
CA ASP A 114 0.25 15.30 1.52
C ASP A 114 0.93 13.99 1.96
N GLU A 115 1.99 13.60 1.26
CA GLU A 115 2.72 12.36 1.54
C GLU A 115 3.45 12.46 2.88
N THR A 116 3.41 11.38 3.66
CA THR A 116 4.17 11.25 4.91
C THR A 116 4.58 9.80 5.07
N ALA A 117 5.81 9.57 5.52
CA ALA A 117 6.34 8.24 5.74
C ALA A 117 7.14 8.21 7.05
N SER A 118 7.07 7.06 7.73
CA SER A 118 7.89 6.74 8.90
C SER A 118 8.11 5.22 8.94
N PRO A 119 9.03 4.69 9.77
CA PRO A 119 9.23 3.25 9.86
C PRO A 119 7.93 2.46 10.08
N GLY A 120 7.57 1.61 9.12
CA GLY A 120 6.35 0.79 9.16
C GLY A 120 5.05 1.51 8.79
N PHE A 121 5.09 2.76 8.31
CA PHE A 121 3.91 3.53 7.94
C PHE A 121 4.14 4.44 6.73
N TYR A 122 3.13 4.52 5.86
CA TYR A 122 3.07 5.52 4.79
C TYR A 122 1.64 6.06 4.70
N SER A 123 1.49 7.34 4.37
CA SER A 123 0.22 7.94 4.02
C SER A 123 0.33 8.93 2.88
N GLY A 124 -0.76 9.13 2.15
CA GLY A 124 -0.90 10.16 1.15
C GLY A 124 -2.35 10.36 0.75
N ARG A 125 -2.59 11.33 -0.13
CA ARG A 125 -3.92 11.67 -0.61
C ARG A 125 -3.98 11.60 -2.13
N LEU A 126 -4.90 10.81 -2.64
CA LEU A 126 -5.22 10.76 -4.07
C LEU A 126 -6.07 11.98 -4.43
N GLU A 127 -5.44 13.00 -5.02
CA GLU A 127 -6.07 14.29 -5.35
C GLU A 127 -7.33 14.12 -6.21
N ARG A 128 -7.24 13.33 -7.29
CA ARG A 128 -8.34 13.13 -8.25
C ARG A 128 -9.58 12.53 -7.61
N TYR A 129 -9.37 11.58 -6.69
CA TYR A 129 -10.46 10.83 -6.07
C TYR A 129 -10.84 11.38 -4.69
N GLY A 130 -10.04 12.28 -4.13
CA GLY A 130 -10.26 12.78 -2.78
C GLY A 130 -10.31 11.66 -1.75
N ILE A 131 -9.39 10.71 -1.86
CA ILE A 131 -9.25 9.54 -0.99
C ILE A 131 -7.94 9.68 -0.22
N ASN A 132 -8.01 9.59 1.11
CA ASN A 132 -6.80 9.48 1.93
C ASN A 132 -6.43 8.01 2.04
N VAL A 133 -5.15 7.72 1.89
CA VAL A 133 -4.58 6.38 1.90
C VAL A 133 -3.57 6.31 3.04
N GLU A 134 -3.67 5.25 3.83
CA GLU A 134 -2.69 4.91 4.86
C GLU A 134 -2.33 3.45 4.73
N LEU A 135 -1.04 3.15 4.87
CA LEU A 135 -0.44 1.85 4.62
C LEU A 135 0.42 1.46 5.82
N THR A 136 0.31 0.21 6.24
CA THR A 136 1.24 -0.43 7.19
C THR A 136 1.45 -1.89 6.81
N ALA A 137 2.47 -2.53 7.38
CA ALA A 137 2.84 -3.90 7.03
C ALA A 137 3.26 -4.70 8.26
N THR A 138 3.10 -6.01 8.18
CA THR A 138 3.76 -7.01 9.03
C THR A 138 4.77 -7.79 8.18
N GLU A 139 5.34 -8.87 8.72
CA GLU A 139 6.29 -9.69 7.97
C GLU A 139 5.74 -10.23 6.64
N ARG A 140 4.44 -10.57 6.57
CA ARG A 140 3.83 -11.24 5.40
C ARG A 140 2.44 -10.71 5.02
N ALA A 141 2.00 -9.62 5.63
CA ALA A 141 0.71 -9.00 5.28
C ALA A 141 0.80 -7.47 5.25
N GLY A 142 0.15 -6.88 4.24
CA GLY A 142 -0.08 -5.44 4.11
C GLY A 142 -1.46 -5.07 4.62
N PHE A 143 -1.57 -3.87 5.18
CA PHE A 143 -2.83 -3.30 5.67
C PHE A 143 -2.99 -1.90 5.09
N SER A 144 -4.06 -1.73 4.31
CA SER A 144 -4.42 -0.44 3.71
C SER A 144 -5.69 0.10 4.36
N ARG A 145 -5.72 1.40 4.61
CA ARG A 145 -6.90 2.14 5.05
C ARG A 145 -7.23 3.22 4.03
N TYR A 146 -8.42 3.13 3.44
CA TYR A 146 -8.90 4.10 2.45
C TYR A 146 -10.07 4.89 3.02
N VAL A 147 -9.89 6.21 3.16
CA VAL A 147 -10.91 7.13 3.69
C VAL A 147 -11.46 7.98 2.55
N PHE A 148 -12.76 7.83 2.26
CA PHE A 148 -13.42 8.50 1.14
C PHE A 148 -13.89 9.91 1.54
N ALA A 149 -12.99 10.89 1.51
CA ALA A 149 -13.22 12.23 2.08
C ALA A 149 -14.19 13.14 1.29
N HIS A 150 -14.59 12.75 0.08
CA HIS A 150 -15.55 13.49 -0.76
C HIS A 150 -16.93 12.80 -0.80
N PRO A 151 -18.05 13.53 -0.94
CA PRO A 151 -19.37 12.90 -1.10
C PRO A 151 -19.45 12.09 -2.40
N SER A 152 -19.77 10.81 -2.31
CA SER A 152 -20.18 9.91 -3.41
C SER A 152 -21.05 8.83 -2.80
N ASN A 153 -21.78 8.11 -3.64
CA ASN A 153 -22.52 6.90 -3.27
C ASN A 153 -21.78 5.62 -3.67
N ALA A 154 -20.66 5.74 -4.39
CA ALA A 154 -19.89 4.62 -4.92
C ALA A 154 -18.38 4.89 -4.96
N ALA A 155 -17.62 3.85 -4.67
CA ALA A 155 -16.17 3.79 -4.85
C ALA A 155 -15.78 2.44 -5.45
N ASN A 156 -14.57 2.37 -6.01
CA ASN A 156 -13.99 1.10 -6.45
C ASN A 156 -12.66 0.86 -5.73
N ILE A 157 -12.33 -0.40 -5.51
CA ILE A 157 -10.95 -0.82 -5.27
C ILE A 157 -10.56 -1.74 -6.43
N LEU A 158 -9.59 -1.29 -7.21
CA LEU A 158 -8.99 -2.07 -8.29
C LEU A 158 -7.85 -2.91 -7.70
N ILE A 159 -7.76 -4.16 -8.10
CA ILE A 159 -6.65 -5.08 -7.83
C ILE A 159 -6.05 -5.44 -9.19
N ASP A 160 -5.00 -4.74 -9.59
CA ASP A 160 -4.22 -5.13 -10.76
C ASP A 160 -3.15 -6.14 -10.34
N VAL A 161 -3.32 -7.37 -10.79
CA VAL A 161 -2.40 -8.47 -10.43
C VAL A 161 -1.18 -8.48 -11.34
N THR A 162 -1.22 -7.77 -12.47
CA THR A 162 -0.21 -7.83 -13.54
C THR A 162 0.60 -6.55 -13.71
N GLN A 163 0.09 -5.42 -13.24
CA GLN A 163 0.81 -4.16 -13.21
C GLN A 163 1.96 -4.25 -12.20
N GLY A 164 3.11 -3.71 -12.61
CA GLY A 164 4.31 -3.62 -11.79
C GLY A 164 5.49 -3.15 -12.61
N VAL A 165 6.66 -3.11 -11.99
CA VAL A 165 7.92 -2.73 -12.65
C VAL A 165 8.43 -3.83 -13.59
N THR A 166 8.02 -5.07 -13.34
CA THR A 166 8.38 -6.24 -14.17
C THR A 166 7.14 -6.84 -14.81
N PRO A 167 7.16 -7.09 -16.14
CA PRO A 167 6.05 -7.72 -16.82
C PRO A 167 5.66 -9.08 -16.24
N SER A 168 4.36 -9.29 -16.04
CA SER A 168 3.83 -10.58 -15.63
C SER A 168 4.08 -11.66 -16.69
N LEU A 169 4.60 -12.81 -16.27
CA LEU A 169 4.73 -14.01 -17.08
C LEU A 169 3.43 -14.82 -17.12
N GLY A 170 2.53 -14.57 -16.16
CA GLY A 170 1.23 -15.21 -16.02
C GLY A 170 0.68 -14.98 -14.62
N ALA A 171 -0.60 -14.65 -14.55
CA ALA A 171 -1.31 -14.33 -13.33
C ALA A 171 -2.70 -14.94 -13.34
N TYR A 172 -3.28 -15.06 -12.15
CA TYR A 172 -4.65 -15.48 -11.90
C TYR A 172 -5.26 -14.57 -10.83
N VAL A 173 -6.54 -14.24 -10.98
CA VAL A 173 -7.34 -13.55 -9.97
C VAL A 173 -8.72 -14.21 -9.87
N GLU A 174 -9.23 -14.32 -8.66
CA GLU A 174 -10.54 -14.87 -8.36
C GLU A 174 -11.23 -14.07 -7.27
N VAL A 175 -12.44 -13.63 -7.56
CA VAL A 175 -13.37 -13.05 -6.59
C VAL A 175 -14.11 -14.19 -5.89
N VAL A 176 -13.64 -14.57 -4.70
CA VAL A 176 -14.08 -15.78 -3.95
C VAL A 176 -15.42 -15.54 -3.24
N SER A 177 -15.60 -14.34 -2.70
CA SER A 177 -16.83 -13.91 -2.00
C SER A 177 -16.95 -12.39 -2.07
N ASP A 178 -18.03 -11.82 -1.54
CA ASP A 178 -18.28 -10.37 -1.49
C ASP A 178 -17.27 -9.56 -0.65
N SER A 179 -16.29 -10.20 -0.02
CA SER A 179 -15.29 -9.57 0.85
C SER A 179 -13.90 -10.22 0.75
N GLU A 180 -13.69 -11.13 -0.21
CA GLU A 180 -12.42 -11.84 -0.40
C GLU A 180 -12.07 -12.02 -1.89
N VAL A 181 -10.82 -11.71 -2.23
CA VAL A 181 -10.22 -11.95 -3.55
C VAL A 181 -8.90 -12.68 -3.34
N GLN A 182 -8.61 -13.67 -4.17
CA GLN A 182 -7.33 -14.39 -4.15
C GLN A 182 -6.69 -14.41 -5.54
N GLY A 183 -5.42 -14.75 -5.59
CA GLY A 183 -4.74 -14.90 -6.87
C GLY A 183 -3.27 -15.17 -6.75
N PHE A 184 -2.58 -15.08 -7.89
CA PHE A 184 -1.14 -15.06 -7.94
C PHE A 184 -0.62 -14.25 -9.13
N ASN A 185 0.62 -13.76 -9.01
CA ASN A 185 1.41 -13.26 -10.13
C ASN A 185 2.69 -14.09 -10.24
N THR A 186 3.05 -14.47 -11.46
CA THR A 186 4.38 -14.99 -11.79
C THR A 186 5.17 -13.92 -12.52
N SER A 187 6.32 -13.53 -11.97
CA SER A 187 7.26 -12.56 -12.54
C SER A 187 8.69 -13.06 -12.34
N GLY A 188 9.69 -12.26 -12.71
CA GLY A 188 11.09 -12.58 -12.44
C GLY A 188 12.03 -12.00 -13.47
N ARG A 189 13.13 -12.72 -13.70
CA ARG A 189 14.25 -12.29 -14.54
C ARG A 189 15.02 -11.10 -14.00
N PHE A 190 15.09 -10.96 -12.66
CA PHE A 190 15.97 -9.99 -12.01
C PHE A 190 17.37 -10.04 -12.61
N CYS A 191 17.83 -8.91 -13.15
CA CYS A 191 19.10 -8.78 -13.87
C CYS A 191 19.38 -9.90 -14.90
N LYS A 192 18.36 -10.27 -15.70
CA LYS A 192 18.43 -11.32 -16.75
C LYS A 192 18.66 -12.74 -16.21
N SER A 193 18.49 -12.96 -14.91
CA SER A 193 18.44 -14.30 -14.32
C SER A 193 17.36 -15.16 -14.99
N PRO A 194 17.55 -16.48 -15.14
CA PRO A 194 16.48 -17.37 -15.61
C PRO A 194 15.42 -17.64 -14.53
N THR A 195 15.59 -17.12 -13.31
CA THR A 195 14.69 -17.38 -12.18
C THR A 195 13.36 -16.65 -12.34
N HIS A 196 12.29 -17.33 -11.97
CA HIS A 196 10.95 -16.76 -11.84
C HIS A 196 10.44 -17.04 -10.43
N GLN A 197 9.65 -16.12 -9.92
CA GLN A 197 8.94 -16.25 -8.66
C GLN A 197 7.44 -16.17 -8.91
N LYS A 198 6.70 -16.90 -8.10
CA LYS A 198 5.24 -16.81 -8.04
C LYS A 198 4.85 -16.34 -6.66
N ILE A 199 4.09 -15.24 -6.60
CA ILE A 199 3.60 -14.66 -5.36
C ILE A 199 2.10 -14.90 -5.33
N HIS A 200 1.65 -15.67 -4.35
CA HIS A 200 0.23 -15.86 -4.09
C HIS A 200 -0.26 -14.77 -3.14
N PHE A 201 -1.53 -14.38 -3.26
CA PHE A 201 -2.13 -13.43 -2.34
C PHE A 201 -3.58 -13.78 -1.99
N VAL A 202 -4.00 -13.30 -0.82
CA VAL A 202 -5.40 -13.21 -0.43
C VAL A 202 -5.66 -11.81 0.11
N ALA A 203 -6.62 -11.11 -0.48
CA ALA A 203 -7.10 -9.78 -0.08
C ALA A 203 -8.47 -9.90 0.59
N ARG A 204 -8.59 -9.35 1.81
CA ARG A 204 -9.84 -9.29 2.59
C ARG A 204 -10.25 -7.86 2.88
N PHE A 205 -11.55 -7.58 2.73
CA PHE A 205 -12.13 -6.25 2.86
C PHE A 205 -12.97 -6.15 4.13
N SER A 206 -12.93 -5.00 4.82
CA SER A 206 -13.73 -4.78 6.03
C SER A 206 -15.22 -4.55 5.77
N GLN A 207 -15.61 -4.38 4.51
CA GLN A 207 -16.98 -4.20 4.07
C GLN A 207 -17.22 -5.11 2.87
N SER A 208 -18.44 -5.62 2.71
CA SER A 208 -18.82 -6.32 1.48
C SER A 208 -18.90 -5.33 0.31
N PHE A 209 -18.35 -5.69 -0.84
CA PHE A 209 -18.61 -4.96 -2.09
C PHE A 209 -20.00 -5.32 -2.64
N THR A 210 -20.64 -4.36 -3.29
CA THR A 210 -21.99 -4.51 -3.87
C THR A 210 -21.97 -5.21 -5.22
N SER A 211 -20.86 -5.17 -5.94
CA SER A 211 -20.65 -5.85 -7.21
C SER A 211 -19.17 -5.92 -7.56
N PHE A 212 -18.82 -6.76 -8.53
CA PHE A 212 -17.45 -6.84 -9.04
C PHE A 212 -17.43 -7.02 -10.57
N LYS A 213 -16.25 -6.81 -11.14
CA LYS A 213 -15.86 -7.21 -12.49
C LYS A 213 -14.45 -7.78 -12.42
N THR A 214 -14.11 -8.73 -13.28
CA THR A 214 -12.72 -9.01 -13.61
C THR A 214 -12.38 -8.38 -14.96
N TRP A 215 -11.10 -8.29 -15.30
CA TRP A 215 -10.68 -7.88 -16.63
C TRP A 215 -9.58 -8.76 -17.19
N SER A 216 -9.50 -8.80 -18.52
CA SER A 216 -8.38 -9.35 -19.28
C SER A 216 -8.10 -8.43 -20.47
N ASN A 217 -6.85 -7.99 -20.62
CA ASN A 217 -6.43 -7.01 -21.64
C ASN A 217 -7.35 -5.77 -21.69
N SER A 218 -7.63 -5.20 -20.51
CA SER A 218 -8.55 -4.07 -20.30
C SER A 218 -10.04 -4.31 -20.62
N ALA A 219 -10.43 -5.48 -21.10
CA ALA A 219 -11.85 -5.81 -21.31
C ALA A 219 -12.48 -6.33 -20.02
N LEU A 220 -13.55 -5.67 -19.56
CA LEU A 220 -14.32 -6.09 -18.38
C LEU A 220 -15.18 -7.31 -18.69
N THR A 221 -15.24 -8.26 -17.75
CA THR A 221 -16.10 -9.45 -17.82
C THR A 221 -16.95 -9.58 -16.55
N ASN A 222 -17.95 -10.48 -16.60
CA ASN A 222 -18.77 -10.84 -15.44
C ASN A 222 -18.23 -12.08 -14.70
N ASP A 223 -17.14 -12.67 -15.20
CA ASP A 223 -16.59 -13.89 -14.63
C ASP A 223 -15.93 -13.56 -13.30
N SER A 224 -16.09 -14.44 -12.31
CA SER A 224 -15.40 -14.31 -11.02
C SER A 224 -13.90 -14.53 -11.13
N THR A 225 -13.42 -15.07 -12.25
CA THR A 225 -12.00 -15.39 -12.47
C THR A 225 -11.45 -14.73 -13.72
N ALA A 226 -10.18 -14.36 -13.70
CA ALA A 226 -9.42 -14.05 -14.90
C ALA A 226 -8.00 -14.65 -14.82
N GLU A 227 -7.49 -15.13 -15.94
CA GLU A 227 -6.14 -15.67 -16.09
C GLU A 227 -5.48 -15.06 -17.34
N GLY A 228 -4.20 -14.70 -17.22
CA GLY A 228 -3.46 -14.11 -18.34
C GLY A 228 -2.28 -13.26 -17.90
N LYS A 229 -1.85 -12.34 -18.77
CA LYS A 229 -0.70 -11.45 -18.55
C LYS A 229 -1.08 -9.98 -18.34
N SER A 230 -2.35 -9.66 -18.49
CA SER A 230 -2.94 -8.34 -18.21
C SER A 230 -4.32 -8.58 -17.63
N ILE A 231 -4.42 -8.69 -16.31
CA ILE A 231 -5.64 -9.08 -15.60
C ILE A 231 -5.79 -8.38 -14.25
N GLY A 232 -7.02 -8.36 -13.74
CA GLY A 232 -7.29 -7.95 -12.37
C GLY A 232 -8.77 -7.97 -12.04
N ALA A 233 -9.13 -7.41 -10.89
CA ALA A 233 -10.49 -7.34 -10.37
C ALA A 233 -10.84 -5.92 -9.91
N ALA A 234 -12.06 -5.47 -10.25
CA ALA A 234 -12.62 -4.19 -9.82
C ALA A 234 -13.79 -4.44 -8.88
N LEU A 235 -13.66 -3.98 -7.64
CA LEU A 235 -14.63 -4.22 -6.57
C LEU A 235 -15.38 -2.93 -6.27
N ARG A 236 -16.71 -2.93 -6.41
CA ARG A 236 -17.57 -1.75 -6.22
C ARG A 236 -18.14 -1.72 -4.82
N PHE A 237 -17.98 -0.61 -4.11
CA PHE A 237 -18.54 -0.41 -2.77
C PHE A 237 -19.54 0.73 -2.76
N SER A 238 -20.56 0.62 -1.91
CA SER A 238 -21.37 1.79 -1.53
C SER A 238 -20.69 2.46 -0.34
N VAL A 239 -20.34 3.73 -0.51
CA VAL A 239 -19.64 4.53 0.50
C VAL A 239 -20.34 5.87 0.65
N ARG A 240 -20.20 6.49 1.81
CA ARG A 240 -20.57 7.88 2.11
C ARG A 240 -19.31 8.68 2.40
N LYS A 241 -19.46 10.00 2.54
CA LYS A 241 -18.36 10.88 2.93
C LYS A 241 -17.77 10.41 4.28
N TYR A 242 -16.46 10.23 4.30
CA TYR A 242 -15.66 9.72 5.42
C TYR A 242 -15.89 8.25 5.80
N ASP A 243 -16.64 7.48 5.01
CA ASP A 243 -16.61 6.03 5.18
C ASP A 243 -15.18 5.52 4.93
N THR A 244 -14.84 4.43 5.61
CA THR A 244 -13.50 3.85 5.59
C THR A 244 -13.57 2.38 5.18
N ILE A 245 -12.76 1.99 4.21
CA ILE A 245 -12.55 0.57 3.87
C ILE A 245 -11.14 0.19 4.29
N LEU A 246 -11.03 -0.86 5.10
CA LEU A 246 -9.77 -1.48 5.46
C LEU A 246 -9.56 -2.70 4.56
N VAL A 247 -8.35 -2.87 4.07
CA VAL A 247 -7.96 -4.01 3.24
C VAL A 247 -6.76 -4.69 3.88
N LYS A 248 -6.82 -6.00 4.03
CA LYS A 248 -5.69 -6.84 4.46
C LYS A 248 -5.26 -7.69 3.29
N VAL A 249 -3.99 -7.68 2.92
CA VAL A 249 -3.45 -8.52 1.86
C VAL A 249 -2.31 -9.36 2.42
N GLY A 250 -2.52 -10.66 2.54
CA GLY A 250 -1.45 -11.61 2.88
C GLY A 250 -0.80 -12.16 1.62
N ILE A 251 0.50 -12.45 1.66
CA ILE A 251 1.25 -13.05 0.56
C ILE A 251 2.04 -14.30 0.98
N SER A 252 2.34 -15.17 0.03
CA SER A 252 3.22 -16.34 0.18
C SER A 252 4.01 -16.66 -1.08
#